data_AF-A0A950I1W7-F1
#
_entry.id   AF-A0A950I1W7-F1
#
_cell.length_a   1.000
_cell.length_b   1.000
_cell.length_c   1.000
_cell.angle_alpha   90.00
_cell.angle_beta   90.00
_cell.angle_gamma   90.00
#
_symmetry.space_group_name_H-M   'P 1'
#
loop_
_entity.id
_entity.type
_entity.pdbx_description
1 polymer ?
#
loop_
_entity_poly.entity_id
_entity_poly.type
_entity_poly.pdbx_seq_one_letter_code
_entity_poly.pdbx_strand_id
1 'polypeptide(L)'
;MAAGFKCLAALAAALALLPAARASSLVNYGDMNAPHLWSELSALEHGYGEDVRVVQLGDSHTGGDYFTQALREQMQQRFGSGGIGWLTPGYVKNQRSAQVLMRMSGQWNTRVSHSEPGNFPLGGVVNQASSGATIEIAPKIA
;
A
#
# COMPACT_ATOMS: atom_id res chain seq x y z
N MET A 1 8.80 -45.68 57.99
CA MET A 1 7.44 -45.72 57.42
C MET A 1 7.17 -44.33 56.86
N ALA A 2 7.08 -44.22 55.54
CA ALA A 2 6.97 -42.95 54.82
C ALA A 2 5.52 -42.71 54.38
N ALA A 3 5.03 -41.47 54.51
CA ALA A 3 3.93 -40.85 53.76
C ALA A 3 3.89 -39.37 54.19
N GLY A 4 4.12 -38.38 53.33
CA GLY A 4 3.13 -37.79 52.41
C GLY A 4 2.49 -36.58 53.12
N PHE A 5 2.36 -35.37 52.59
CA PHE A 5 2.22 -34.89 51.23
C PHE A 5 2.60 -33.39 51.22
N LYS A 6 3.32 -32.94 50.19
CA LYS A 6 3.40 -31.52 49.80
C LYS A 6 2.04 -31.09 49.25
N CYS A 7 1.59 -29.87 49.53
CA CYS A 7 0.90 -28.99 48.57
C CYS A 7 0.28 -27.79 49.30
N LEU A 8 0.99 -26.65 49.29
CA LEU A 8 0.31 -25.36 49.45
C LEU A 8 1.07 -24.31 48.63
N ALA A 9 0.96 -24.41 47.31
CA ALA A 9 1.32 -23.32 46.41
C ALA A 9 0.65 -23.58 45.05
N ALA A 10 -0.57 -23.07 44.87
CA ALA A 10 -1.09 -22.68 43.56
C ALA A 10 -2.50 -22.09 43.72
N LEU A 11 -2.58 -20.83 44.11
CA LEU A 11 -3.73 -20.01 43.74
C LEU A 11 -3.25 -18.61 43.42
N ALA A 12 -2.42 -18.50 42.39
CA ALA A 12 -2.13 -17.23 41.75
C ALA A 12 -2.10 -17.46 40.24
N ALA A 13 -2.75 -16.56 39.51
CA ALA A 13 -2.76 -16.43 38.06
C ALA A 13 -3.60 -17.44 37.26
N ALA A 14 -4.93 -17.28 37.31
CA ALA A 14 -5.80 -17.72 36.21
C ALA A 14 -6.62 -16.57 35.60
N LEU A 15 -6.13 -15.32 35.70
CA LEU A 15 -6.84 -14.13 35.19
C LEU A 15 -6.03 -13.26 34.24
N ALA A 16 -5.21 -13.86 33.37
CA ALA A 16 -4.61 -13.12 32.27
C ALA A 16 -4.25 -14.07 31.14
N LEU A 17 -5.23 -14.44 30.30
CA LEU A 17 -5.01 -15.00 28.96
C LEU A 17 -6.33 -15.04 28.16
N LEU A 18 -7.17 -14.02 28.31
CA LEU A 18 -8.13 -13.73 27.24
C LEU A 18 -7.35 -12.92 26.19
N PRO A 19 -7.14 -13.42 24.96
CA PRO A 19 -6.68 -12.55 23.91
C PRO A 19 -7.67 -11.39 23.84
N ALA A 20 -7.19 -10.16 23.96
CA ALA A 20 -8.02 -8.99 23.71
C ALA A 20 -8.65 -9.22 22.33
N ALA A 21 -9.97 -9.43 22.29
CA ALA A 21 -10.70 -9.56 21.04
C ALA A 21 -10.40 -8.27 20.26
N ARG A 22 -9.52 -8.37 19.26
CA ARG A 22 -9.26 -7.25 18.38
C ARG A 22 -10.56 -7.03 17.63
N ALA A 23 -11.29 -5.99 18.02
CA ALA A 23 -12.34 -5.46 17.16
C ALA A 23 -11.70 -5.28 15.78
N SER A 24 -12.29 -5.91 14.76
CA SER A 24 -11.87 -5.66 13.39
C SER A 24 -11.94 -4.14 13.17
N SER A 25 -10.81 -3.50 12.92
CA SER A 25 -10.77 -2.08 12.56
C SER A 25 -11.41 -1.82 11.19
N LEU A 26 -11.74 -2.90 10.46
CA LEU A 26 -12.44 -2.87 9.20
C LEU A 26 -13.89 -3.32 9.38
N VAL A 27 -14.82 -2.44 9.03
CA VAL A 27 -16.26 -2.73 8.97
C VAL A 27 -16.65 -2.82 7.50
N ASN A 28 -17.24 -3.94 7.09
CA ASN A 28 -17.76 -4.12 5.73
C ASN A 28 -19.23 -3.70 5.69
N TYR A 29 -19.53 -2.57 5.04
CA TYR A 29 -20.90 -2.08 4.83
C TYR A 29 -21.58 -2.68 3.58
N GLY A 30 -20.88 -3.54 2.83
CA GLY A 30 -21.35 -4.16 1.60
C GLY A 30 -20.97 -3.38 0.33
N ASP A 31 -20.67 -4.12 -0.73
CA ASP A 31 -20.51 -3.62 -2.10
C ASP A 31 -20.94 -4.74 -3.06
N MET A 32 -21.71 -4.42 -4.09
CA MET A 32 -22.24 -5.42 -5.03
C MET A 32 -21.16 -6.09 -5.89
N ASN A 33 -20.01 -5.43 -6.07
CA ASN A 33 -18.87 -5.93 -6.82
C ASN A 33 -17.85 -6.65 -5.94
N ALA A 34 -18.00 -6.62 -4.61
CA ALA A 34 -17.07 -7.30 -3.71
C ALA A 34 -16.88 -8.80 -4.03
N PRO A 35 -17.93 -9.60 -4.34
CA PRO A 35 -17.76 -10.99 -4.73
C PRO A 35 -16.85 -11.19 -5.95
N HIS A 36 -16.92 -10.28 -6.94
CA HIS A 36 -16.06 -10.31 -8.11
C HIS A 36 -14.60 -10.07 -7.70
N LEU A 37 -14.33 -9.04 -6.89
CA LEU A 37 -12.98 -8.77 -6.38
C LEU A 37 -12.41 -9.97 -5.61
N TRP A 38 -13.22 -10.64 -4.78
CA TRP A 38 -12.79 -11.82 -4.04
C TRP A 38 -12.48 -13.01 -4.95
N SER A 39 -13.24 -13.18 -6.04
CA SER A 39 -12.98 -14.20 -7.06
C SER A 39 -11.64 -13.95 -7.76
N GLU A 40 -11.37 -12.71 -8.16
CA GLU A 40 -10.10 -12.32 -8.80
C GLU A 40 -8.89 -12.53 -7.88
N LEU A 41 -9.00 -12.11 -6.61
CA LEU A 41 -7.94 -12.33 -5.62
C LEU A 41 -7.71 -13.82 -5.33
N SER A 42 -8.78 -14.63 -5.26
CA SER A 42 -8.68 -16.08 -5.13
C SER A 42 -7.98 -16.71 -6.35
N ALA A 43 -8.31 -16.26 -7.56
CA ALA A 43 -7.66 -16.73 -8.78
C ALA A 43 -6.15 -16.43 -8.78
N LEU A 44 -5.76 -15.24 -8.30
CA LEU A 44 -4.35 -14.87 -8.10
C LEU A 44 -3.65 -15.79 -7.11
N GLU A 45 -4.26 -16.11 -5.95
CA GLU A 45 -3.66 -17.03 -4.95
C GLU A 45 -3.40 -18.44 -5.52
N HIS A 46 -4.23 -18.88 -6.48
CA HIS A 46 -4.08 -20.18 -7.12
C HIS A 46 -3.24 -20.15 -8.42
N GLY A 47 -2.71 -18.98 -8.80
CA GLY A 47 -1.76 -18.82 -9.90
C GLY A 47 -2.38 -18.85 -11.31
N TYR A 48 -3.69 -18.61 -11.44
CA TYR A 48 -4.37 -18.52 -12.74
C TYR A 48 -5.15 -17.21 -12.94
N GLY A 49 -5.08 -16.29 -11.97
CA GLY A 49 -5.74 -14.99 -12.05
C GLY A 49 -4.98 -13.98 -12.92
N GLU A 50 -5.69 -12.93 -13.34
CA GLU A 50 -5.12 -11.75 -14.00
C GLU A 50 -4.75 -10.66 -12.98
N ASP A 51 -4.09 -9.60 -13.45
CA ASP A 51 -3.68 -8.47 -12.61
C ASP A 51 -4.85 -7.75 -11.92
N VAL A 52 -4.88 -7.79 -10.59
CA VAL A 52 -5.73 -6.91 -9.78
C VAL A 52 -4.99 -5.61 -9.47
N ARG A 53 -5.57 -4.47 -9.89
CA ARG A 53 -4.98 -3.14 -9.67
C ARG A 53 -5.68 -2.41 -8.53
N VAL A 54 -4.91 -2.09 -7.49
CA VAL A 54 -5.39 -1.29 -6.34
C VAL A 54 -4.89 0.15 -6.49
N VAL A 55 -5.81 1.12 -6.40
CA VAL A 55 -5.49 2.55 -6.43
C VAL A 55 -5.88 3.18 -5.10
N GLN A 56 -4.91 3.82 -4.43
CA GLN A 56 -5.15 4.63 -3.25
C GLN A 56 -5.03 6.11 -3.61
N LEU A 57 -6.11 6.86 -3.44
CA LEU A 57 -6.15 8.32 -3.59
C LEU A 57 -6.22 8.93 -2.19
N GLY A 58 -5.36 9.92 -1.92
CA GLY A 58 -5.29 10.48 -0.57
C GLY A 58 -4.39 11.70 -0.47
N ASP A 59 -3.89 11.93 0.75
CA ASP A 59 -3.10 13.09 1.13
C ASP A 59 -1.58 12.78 1.18
N SER A 60 -0.83 13.55 1.97
CA SER A 60 0.61 13.39 2.18
C SER A 60 1.01 12.00 2.69
N HIS A 61 0.16 11.26 3.40
CA HIS A 61 0.46 9.89 3.84
C HIS A 61 0.53 8.92 2.65
N THR A 62 -0.29 9.17 1.63
CA THR A 62 -0.24 8.43 0.36
C THR A 62 0.92 8.95 -0.49
N GLY A 63 1.07 10.27 -0.62
CA GLY A 63 2.15 10.89 -1.41
C GLY A 63 3.57 10.60 -0.92
N GLY A 64 3.75 10.28 0.36
CA GLY A 64 5.04 9.84 0.92
C GLY A 64 5.41 8.40 0.55
N ASP A 65 4.46 7.60 0.06
CA ASP A 65 4.62 6.22 -0.40
C ASP A 65 5.30 5.28 0.61
N TYR A 66 5.18 5.55 1.90
CA TYR A 66 5.62 4.62 2.96
C TYR A 66 4.50 3.64 3.30
N PHE A 67 3.29 4.15 3.54
CA PHE A 67 2.13 3.32 3.83
C PHE A 67 1.74 2.44 2.64
N THR A 68 1.58 3.02 1.46
CA THR A 68 1.21 2.31 0.23
C THR A 68 2.29 1.31 -0.19
N GLN A 69 3.57 1.58 0.06
CA GLN A 69 4.62 0.61 -0.17
C GLN A 69 4.52 -0.60 0.76
N ALA A 70 4.31 -0.38 2.06
CA ALA A 70 4.13 -1.49 3.01
C ALA A 70 2.93 -2.35 2.63
N LEU A 71 1.81 -1.71 2.21
CA LEU A 71 0.65 -2.43 1.70
C LEU A 71 0.99 -3.21 0.42
N ARG A 72 1.69 -2.60 -0.54
CA ARG A 72 2.13 -3.26 -1.79
C ARG A 72 2.96 -4.50 -1.48
N GLU A 73 3.94 -4.41 -0.58
CA GLU A 73 4.79 -5.55 -0.21
C GLU A 73 3.96 -6.72 0.35
N GLN A 74 3.04 -6.44 1.28
CA GLN A 74 2.18 -7.47 1.86
C GLN A 74 1.24 -8.10 0.82
N MET A 75 0.66 -7.28 -0.07
CA MET A 75 -0.22 -7.78 -1.14
C MET A 75 0.56 -8.61 -2.17
N GLN A 76 1.71 -8.13 -2.64
CA GLN A 76 2.52 -8.84 -3.64
C GLN A 76 3.17 -10.10 -3.07
N GLN A 77 3.50 -10.13 -1.77
CA GLN A 77 3.95 -11.34 -1.10
C GLN A 77 2.87 -12.44 -1.10
N ARG A 78 1.60 -12.05 -0.99
CA ARG A 78 0.47 -12.98 -0.91
C ARG A 78 -0.07 -13.39 -2.28
N PHE A 79 -0.25 -12.43 -3.18
CA PHE A 79 -0.95 -12.61 -4.46
C PHE A 79 -0.01 -12.60 -5.68
N GLY A 80 1.30 -12.47 -5.48
CA GLY A 80 2.29 -12.31 -6.54
C GLY A 80 2.52 -10.85 -6.94
N SER A 81 3.67 -10.57 -7.55
CA SER A 81 4.02 -9.23 -7.99
C SER A 81 3.45 -8.91 -9.38
N GLY A 82 2.42 -8.06 -9.42
CA GLY A 82 1.87 -7.46 -10.65
C GLY A 82 2.64 -6.23 -11.16
N GLY A 83 3.87 -6.01 -10.68
CA GLY A 83 4.73 -4.89 -11.08
C GLY A 83 4.52 -3.58 -10.33
N ILE A 84 5.04 -2.49 -10.91
CA ILE A 84 5.15 -1.15 -10.27
C ILE A 84 3.79 -0.44 -10.17
N GLY A 85 2.95 -0.58 -11.20
CA GLY A 85 1.67 0.11 -11.33
C GLY A 85 1.78 1.55 -11.82
N TRP A 86 0.80 2.37 -11.46
CA TRP A 86 0.73 3.78 -11.86
C TRP A 86 1.76 4.64 -11.12
N LEU A 87 2.37 5.57 -11.85
CA LEU A 87 3.37 6.52 -11.35
C LEU A 87 2.93 7.95 -11.62
N THR A 88 3.45 8.90 -10.84
CA THR A 88 3.37 10.32 -11.19
C THR A 88 4.06 10.58 -12.53
N PRO A 89 3.66 11.61 -13.29
CA PRO A 89 4.27 11.96 -14.59
C PRO A 89 5.65 12.63 -14.42
N GLY A 90 6.47 12.15 -13.49
CA GLY A 90 7.77 12.69 -13.13
C GLY A 90 7.92 12.97 -11.65
N TYR A 91 9.07 13.54 -11.30
CA TYR A 91 9.39 13.97 -9.94
C TYR A 91 8.43 15.08 -9.51
N VAL A 92 7.73 14.85 -8.41
CA VAL A 92 6.88 15.84 -7.76
C VAL A 92 7.50 16.17 -6.41
N LYS A 93 7.73 17.46 -6.15
CA LYS A 93 8.33 17.92 -4.89
C LYS A 93 7.50 17.41 -3.70
N ASN A 94 8.20 16.91 -2.67
CA ASN A 94 7.60 16.36 -1.44
C ASN A 94 6.71 15.11 -1.64
N GLN A 95 6.75 14.48 -2.81
CA GLN A 95 6.21 13.15 -3.01
C GLN A 95 7.35 12.16 -3.29
N ARG A 96 7.06 10.88 -3.11
CA ARG A 96 8.04 9.81 -3.23
C ARG A 96 7.43 8.65 -4.00
N SER A 97 8.28 7.93 -4.74
CA SER A 97 8.02 6.55 -5.13
C SER A 97 9.04 5.65 -4.44
N ALA A 98 8.58 4.59 -3.80
CA ALA A 98 9.40 3.50 -3.27
C ALA A 98 9.95 2.60 -4.39
N GLN A 99 9.24 2.52 -5.51
CA GLN A 99 9.51 1.56 -6.58
C GLN A 99 10.48 2.08 -7.64
N VAL A 100 10.54 3.39 -7.86
CA VAL A 100 11.39 3.97 -8.92
C VAL A 100 12.15 5.21 -8.46
N LEU A 101 13.27 5.46 -9.13
CA LEU A 101 13.93 6.75 -9.20
C LEU A 101 13.49 7.43 -10.49
N MET A 102 13.09 8.69 -10.37
CA MET A 102 12.78 9.54 -11.53
C MET A 102 13.84 10.63 -11.61
N ARG A 103 14.49 10.76 -12.77
CA ARG A 103 15.45 11.83 -13.06
C ARG A 103 14.91 12.65 -14.21
N MET A 104 14.63 13.92 -13.96
CA MET A 104 14.18 14.86 -14.98
C MET A 104 15.33 15.80 -15.35
N SER A 105 15.54 15.99 -16.64
CA SER A 105 16.54 16.90 -17.20
C SER A 105 15.90 17.85 -18.21
N GLY A 106 16.47 19.04 -18.35
CA GLY A 106 15.88 20.14 -19.12
C GLY A 106 14.77 20.87 -18.36
N GLN A 107 14.01 21.68 -19.10
CA GLN A 107 12.95 22.52 -18.51
C GLN A 107 11.62 21.78 -18.48
N TRP A 108 11.05 21.68 -17.29
CA TRP A 108 9.76 21.04 -17.02
C TRP A 108 8.85 21.98 -16.23
N ASN A 109 7.59 22.02 -16.60
CA ASN A 109 6.54 22.71 -15.86
C ASN A 109 5.67 21.67 -15.14
N THR A 110 5.98 21.39 -13.87
CA THR A 110 5.19 20.52 -13.02
C THR A 110 4.12 21.32 -12.31
N ARG A 111 2.85 20.91 -12.50
CA ARG A 111 1.67 21.55 -11.91
C ARG A 111 0.97 20.56 -11.00
N VAL A 112 0.49 21.04 -9.86
CA VAL A 112 -0.24 20.24 -8.86
C VAL A 112 -1.49 20.96 -8.40
N SER A 113 -2.60 20.23 -8.30
CA SER A 113 -3.93 20.81 -8.08
C SER A 113 -4.12 21.46 -6.70
N HIS A 114 -3.27 21.15 -5.72
CA HIS A 114 -3.34 21.76 -4.39
C HIS A 114 -2.73 23.18 -4.35
N SER A 115 -1.91 23.55 -5.35
CA SER A 115 -1.23 24.85 -5.40
C SER A 115 -1.86 25.80 -6.40
N GLU A 116 -2.54 25.27 -7.41
CA GLU A 116 -3.22 26.08 -8.42
C GLU A 116 -4.47 25.37 -8.95
N PRO A 117 -5.55 26.11 -9.24
CA PRO A 117 -6.72 25.57 -9.90
C PRO A 117 -6.44 25.28 -11.39
N GLY A 118 -7.21 24.37 -11.97
CA GLY A 118 -7.18 24.13 -13.41
C GLY A 118 -7.60 22.71 -13.80
N ASN A 119 -7.38 22.38 -15.06
CA ASN A 119 -7.67 21.04 -15.58
C ASN A 119 -6.54 20.08 -15.20
N PHE A 120 -6.85 19.14 -14.31
CA PHE A 120 -5.96 18.06 -13.91
C PHE A 120 -6.65 16.71 -14.18
N PRO A 121 -5.90 15.68 -14.62
CA PRO A 121 -6.39 14.31 -14.61
C PRO A 121 -6.52 13.80 -13.16
N LEU A 122 -7.09 12.60 -12.99
CA LEU A 122 -7.14 11.93 -11.70
C LEU A 122 -5.73 11.84 -11.09
N GLY A 123 -5.62 12.18 -9.80
CA GLY A 123 -4.34 12.28 -9.09
C GLY A 123 -3.78 13.71 -9.00
N GLY A 124 -4.31 14.66 -9.77
CA GLY A 124 -4.05 16.08 -9.53
C GLY A 124 -2.64 16.56 -9.93
N VAL A 125 -1.92 15.83 -10.79
CA VAL A 125 -0.57 16.18 -11.22
C VAL A 125 -0.48 16.18 -12.75
N VAL A 126 0.11 17.24 -13.30
CA VAL A 126 0.49 17.32 -14.72
C VAL A 126 1.94 17.75 -14.79
N ASN A 127 2.69 17.23 -15.76
CA ASN A 127 4.06 17.64 -16.00
C ASN A 127 4.26 17.88 -17.50
N GLN A 128 4.75 19.07 -17.85
CA GLN A 128 4.89 19.47 -19.25
C GLN A 128 6.37 19.72 -19.58
N ALA A 129 6.89 18.92 -20.50
CA ALA A 129 8.26 19.05 -21.00
C ALA A 129 8.39 20.20 -22.00
N SER A 130 9.48 20.95 -21.91
CA SER A 130 9.96 21.80 -23.00
C SER A 130 10.70 20.97 -24.07
N SER A 131 10.94 21.55 -25.24
CA SER A 131 11.74 20.88 -26.29
C SER A 131 13.11 20.44 -25.76
N GLY A 132 13.48 19.19 -26.01
CA GLY A 132 14.74 18.59 -25.57
C GLY A 132 14.79 18.16 -24.10
N ALA A 133 13.73 18.36 -23.32
CA ALA A 133 13.67 17.87 -21.95
C ALA A 133 13.45 16.34 -21.92
N THR A 134 14.03 15.67 -20.93
CA THR A 134 14.02 14.20 -20.81
C THR A 134 13.63 13.76 -19.41
N ILE A 135 13.06 12.57 -19.31
CA ILE A 135 12.80 11.88 -18.04
C ILE A 135 13.32 10.44 -18.14
N GLU A 136 14.07 10.03 -17.13
CA GLU A 136 14.49 8.65 -16.91
C GLU A 136 13.73 8.10 -15.70
N ILE A 137 13.16 6.90 -15.85
CA ILE A 137 12.49 6.16 -14.80
C ILE A 137 13.22 4.84 -14.61
N ALA A 138 13.92 4.70 -13.49
CA ALA A 138 14.70 3.51 -13.18
C ALA A 138 14.09 2.79 -11.96
N PRO A 139 13.82 1.47 -12.04
CA PRO A 139 13.41 0.70 -10.87
C PRO A 139 14.44 0.80 -9.74
N LYS A 140 13.97 1.00 -8.51
CA LYS A 140 14.78 0.80 -7.31
C LYS A 140 14.83 -0.70 -7.10
N ILE A 141 15.95 -1.32 -7.47
CA ILE A 141 16.16 -2.75 -7.25
C ILE A 141 16.02 -3.00 -5.75
N ALA A 142 15.13 -3.92 -5.38
CA ALA A 142 15.03 -4.46 -4.02
C ALA A 142 16.05 -5.58 -3.85
#